data_AF-A0A5K1BJ18-F1
#
_entry.id   AF-A0A5K1BJ18-F1
#
_cell.length_a   1.000
_cell.length_b   1.000
_cell.length_c   1.000
_cell.angle_alpha   90.00
_cell.angle_beta   90.00
_cell.angle_gamma   90.00
#
_symmetry.space_group_name_H-M   'P 1'
#
loop_
_entity.id
_entity.type
_entity.pdbx_description
1 polymer ?
#
loop_
_entity_poly.entity_id
_entity_poly.type
_entity_poly.pdbx_seq_one_letter_code
_entity_poly.pdbx_strand_id
1 'polypeptide(L)'
;MKGGKVELREAHKSVDGAPSHCCLVWDGHGEQHIVTAGPDSTVIIHPYPLSSSSSVTLRQHNYAVTALAVSSNSTSLASASRSVKLFTFP
;
A
#
# COMPACT_ATOMS: atom_id res chain seq x y z
N MET A 1 20.40 16.17 13.50
CA MET A 1 19.91 16.24 12.10
C MET A 1 18.40 16.37 12.17
N LYS A 2 17.79 17.42 11.59
CA LYS A 2 16.33 17.52 11.49
C LYS A 2 15.88 16.47 10.46
N GLY A 3 15.27 15.38 10.91
CA GLY A 3 14.65 14.41 10.01
C GLY A 3 13.58 15.09 9.18
N GLY A 4 13.65 14.97 7.85
CA GLY A 4 12.58 15.45 6.98
C GLY A 4 11.30 14.63 7.21
N LYS A 5 10.15 15.30 7.30
CA LYS A 5 8.84 14.65 7.26
C LYS A 5 8.37 14.65 5.80
N VAL A 6 7.97 13.50 5.29
CA VAL A 6 7.30 13.36 4.00
C VAL A 6 5.91 12.80 4.26
N GLU A 7 4.89 13.38 3.63
CA GLU A 7 3.49 12.99 3.81
C GLU A 7 2.89 12.59 2.46
N LEU A 8 2.40 11.35 2.36
CA LEU A 8 1.65 10.88 1.20
C LEU A 8 0.21 11.43 1.30
N ARG A 9 -0.09 12.49 0.55
CA ARG A 9 -1.45 13.05 0.54
C ARG A 9 -2.41 12.07 -0.14
N GLU A 10 -3.55 11.84 0.51
CA GLU A 10 -4.73 11.18 -0.08
C GLU A 10 -4.48 9.79 -0.69
N ALA A 11 -3.65 8.97 -0.02
CA ALA A 11 -3.42 7.59 -0.47
C ALA A 11 -4.73 6.78 -0.56
N HIS A 12 -5.68 7.01 0.35
CA HIS A 12 -6.98 6.33 0.33
C HIS A 12 -8.12 7.27 0.67
N LYS A 13 -9.27 7.06 0.02
CA LYS A 13 -10.50 7.81 0.29
C LYS A 13 -11.35 7.08 1.33
N SER A 14 -11.94 7.83 2.27
CA SER A 14 -13.02 7.30 3.10
C SER A 14 -14.24 7.01 2.23
N VAL A 15 -14.90 5.89 2.49
CA VAL A 15 -16.15 5.51 1.84
C VAL A 15 -17.28 5.76 2.84
N ASP A 16 -18.21 6.65 2.49
CA ASP A 16 -19.49 6.90 3.18
C ASP A 16 -19.45 7.02 4.71
N GLY A 17 -18.51 7.82 5.24
CA GLY A 17 -18.44 8.09 6.69
C GLY A 17 -18.02 6.88 7.54
N ALA A 18 -17.64 5.76 6.92
CA ALA A 18 -17.10 4.60 7.60
C ALA A 18 -15.73 4.95 8.24
N PRO A 19 -15.37 4.29 9.37
CA PRO A 19 -14.09 4.50 10.02
C PRO A 19 -12.95 4.26 9.02
N SER A 20 -12.15 5.30 8.81
CA SER A 20 -10.97 5.23 7.96
C SER A 20 -9.92 4.40 8.67
N HIS A 21 -9.57 3.26 8.10
CA HIS A 21 -8.43 2.46 8.50
C HIS A 21 -7.48 2.39 7.32
N CYS A 22 -6.20 2.60 7.58
CA CYS A 22 -5.16 2.42 6.59
C CYS A 22 -4.14 1.44 7.15
N CYS A 23 -3.64 0.57 6.29
CA CYS A 23 -2.50 -0.28 6.60
C CYS A 23 -1.38 0.03 5.60
N LEU A 24 -0.15 -0.20 6.04
CA LEU A 24 1.02 -0.01 5.21
C LEU A 24 2.06 -1.10 5.47
N VAL A 25 2.88 -1.36 4.47
CA VAL A 25 4.09 -2.16 4.58
C VAL A 25 5.21 -1.45 3.82
N TRP A 26 6.41 -1.49 4.39
CA TRP A 26 7.61 -0.93 3.80
C TRP A 26 8.51 -2.08 3.34
N ASP A 27 8.82 -2.11 2.06
CA ASP A 27 9.84 -3.02 1.53
C ASP A 27 11.24 -2.41 1.67
N GLY A 28 12.08 -3.08 2.45
CA GLY A 28 13.44 -2.64 2.74
C GLY A 28 14.51 -3.19 1.80
N HIS A 29 14.15 -4.05 0.85
CA HIS A 29 15.10 -4.77 0.01
C HIS A 29 15.16 -4.18 -1.42
N GLY A 30 16.33 -3.69 -1.85
CA GLY A 30 16.52 -3.20 -3.23
C GLY A 30 15.88 -1.83 -3.50
N GLU A 31 15.07 -1.73 -4.57
CA GLU A 31 14.22 -0.56 -4.85
C GLU A 31 13.15 -0.47 -3.75
N GLN A 32 13.21 0.58 -2.92
CA GLN A 32 12.33 0.66 -1.77
C GLN A 32 10.92 1.00 -2.22
N HIS A 33 9.94 0.25 -1.72
CA HIS A 33 8.54 0.50 -2.03
C HIS A 33 7.74 0.64 -0.73
N ILE A 34 6.85 1.62 -0.71
CA ILE A 34 5.86 1.78 0.35
C ILE A 34 4.53 1.33 -0.23
N VAL A 35 3.95 0.28 0.33
CA VAL A 35 2.63 -0.19 -0.09
C VAL A 35 1.61 0.25 0.94
N THR A 36 0.56 0.93 0.52
CA THR A 36 -0.56 1.35 1.37
C THR A 36 -1.85 0.70 0.91
N ALA A 37 -2.76 0.44 1.83
CA ALA A 37 -4.11 0.01 1.49
C ALA A 37 -5.14 0.59 2.47
N GLY A 38 -6.40 0.67 2.01
CA GLY A 38 -7.44 1.36 2.77
C GLY A 38 -8.87 0.90 2.48
N PRO A 39 -9.87 1.70 2.93
CA PRO A 39 -11.28 1.31 2.90
C PRO A 39 -11.90 1.42 1.50
N ASP A 40 -11.26 2.14 0.58
CA ASP A 40 -11.64 2.21 -0.84
C ASP A 40 -11.31 0.93 -1.64
N SER A 41 -10.94 -0.15 -0.94
CA SER A 41 -10.62 -1.47 -1.50
C SER A 41 -9.43 -1.44 -2.46
N THR A 42 -8.58 -0.42 -2.36
CA THR A 42 -7.38 -0.28 -3.17
C THR A 42 -6.12 -0.60 -2.40
N VAL A 43 -5.12 -1.09 -3.13
CA VAL A 43 -3.73 -1.21 -2.68
C VAL A 43 -2.89 -0.32 -3.60
N ILE A 44 -2.06 0.56 -3.05
CA ILE A 44 -1.21 1.47 -3.80
C ILE A 44 0.25 1.17 -3.49
N ILE A 45 1.05 1.01 -4.53
CA ILE A 45 2.50 0.81 -4.44
C ILE A 45 3.17 2.12 -4.81
N HIS A 46 3.90 2.69 -3.85
CA HIS A 46 4.65 3.94 -4.02
C HIS A 46 6.15 3.63 -4.12
N PRO A 47 6.85 4.14 -5.15
CA PRO A 47 8.31 4.07 -5.20
C PRO A 47 8.92 4.99 -4.13
N TYR A 48 10.01 4.55 -3.50
CA TYR A 48 10.79 5.34 -2.57
C TYR A 48 12.28 5.37 -2.98
N PRO A 49 12.94 6.55 -3.04
CA PRO A 49 12.39 7.88 -2.74
C PRO A 49 11.27 8.25 -3.71
N LEU A 50 10.29 9.03 -3.24
CA LEU A 50 9.14 9.48 -4.03
C LEU A 50 9.64 10.36 -5.18
N SER A 51 10.04 9.72 -6.28
CA SER A 51 10.47 10.36 -7.51
C SER A 51 9.25 10.63 -8.40
N SER A 52 9.46 11.17 -9.60
CA SER A 52 8.38 11.35 -10.58
C SER A 52 7.74 10.04 -11.07
N SER A 53 8.25 8.88 -10.64
CA SER A 53 7.66 7.58 -10.98
C SER A 53 6.26 7.47 -10.38
N SER A 54 5.29 7.11 -11.23
CA SER A 54 3.89 7.05 -10.86
C SER A 54 3.62 5.86 -9.94
N SER A 55 2.86 6.08 -8.87
CA SER A 55 2.38 5.02 -8.00
C SER A 55 1.43 4.08 -8.74
N VAL A 56 1.52 2.78 -8.46
CA VAL A 56 0.67 1.76 -9.08
C VAL A 56 -0.53 1.51 -8.17
N THR A 57 -1.76 1.58 -8.71
CA THR A 57 -2.99 1.30 -7.95
C THR A 57 -3.60 -0.03 -8.37
N LEU A 58 -3.73 -0.96 -7.42
CA LEU A 58 -4.37 -2.26 -7.58
C LEU A 58 -5.79 -2.20 -7.01
N ARG A 59 -6.80 -2.42 -7.87
CA ARG A 59 -8.24 -2.40 -7.52
C ARG A 59 -8.85 -3.79 -7.60
N GLN A 60 -8.26 -4.72 -6.86
CA GLN A 60 -8.62 -6.12 -6.96
C GLN A 60 -9.53 -6.59 -5.82
N HIS A 61 -9.62 -5.85 -4.72
CA HIS A 61 -10.52 -6.18 -3.62
C HIS A 61 -11.89 -5.53 -3.83
N ASN A 62 -12.94 -6.23 -3.41
CA ASN A 62 -14.32 -5.71 -3.41
C ASN A 62 -14.70 -5.11 -2.05
N TYR A 63 -13.84 -5.26 -1.05
CA TYR A 63 -14.04 -4.80 0.31
C TYR A 63 -12.75 -4.18 0.83
N ALA A 64 -12.88 -3.42 1.90
CA ALA A 64 -11.77 -2.75 2.56
C ALA A 64 -10.59 -3.70 2.84
N VAL A 65 -9.38 -3.24 2.57
CA VAL A 65 -8.16 -4.01 2.82
C VAL A 65 -7.71 -3.73 4.25
N THR A 66 -7.56 -4.81 5.02
CA THR A 66 -7.33 -4.74 6.46
C THR A 66 -5.90 -5.14 6.85
N ALA A 67 -5.21 -5.88 6.00
CA ALA A 67 -3.81 -6.26 6.22
C ALA A 67 -3.02 -6.37 4.92
N LEU A 68 -1.73 -6.10 5.03
CA LEU A 68 -0.73 -6.24 3.97
C LEU A 68 0.47 -7.02 4.50
N ALA A 69 1.10 -7.80 3.63
CA ALA A 69 2.38 -8.44 3.92
C ALA A 69 3.21 -8.53 2.64
N VAL A 70 4.49 -8.22 2.73
CA VAL A 70 5.48 -8.44 1.66
C VAL A 70 6.30 -9.66 2.02
N SER A 71 6.62 -10.50 1.05
CA SER A 71 7.50 -11.65 1.27
C SER A 71 8.91 -11.19 1.62
N SER A 72 9.66 -11.98 2.39
CA SER A 72 11.00 -11.60 2.87
C SER A 72 12.03 -11.35 1.76
N ASN A 73 11.76 -11.85 0.56
CA ASN A 73 12.59 -11.68 -0.64
C ASN A 73 12.02 -10.62 -1.61
N SER A 74 10.97 -9.88 -1.21
CA SER A 74 10.37 -8.80 -1.99
C SER A 74 9.87 -9.23 -3.37
N THR A 75 9.45 -10.49 -3.53
CA THR A 75 8.91 -11.01 -4.79
C THR A 75 7.39 -11.13 -4.81
N SER A 76 6.75 -11.03 -3.64
CA SER A 76 5.31 -11.27 -3.53
C SER A 76 4.67 -10.35 -2.50
N LEU A 77 3.50 -9.83 -2.87
CA LEU A 77 2.66 -8.99 -2.01
C LEU A 77 1.34 -9.72 -1.72
N ALA A 78 1.05 -9.91 -0.44
CA ALA A 78 -0.24 -10.39 0.02
C ALA A 78 -1.08 -9.23 0.55
N SER A 79 -2.35 -9.20 0.14
CA SER A 79 -3.33 -8.23 0.64
C SER A 79 -4.60 -8.95 1.09
N ALA A 80 -5.04 -8.64 2.30
CA ALA A 80 -6.16 -9.31 2.94
C ALA A 80 -7.37 -8.39 3.11
N SER A 81 -8.51 -8.89 2.67
CA SER A 81 -9.84 -8.35 2.88
C SER A 81 -10.76 -9.51 3.33
N ARG A 82 -12.01 -9.58 2.85
CA ARG A 82 -12.84 -10.80 2.94
C ARG A 82 -12.25 -12.00 2.21
N SER A 83 -11.27 -11.76 1.34
CA SER A 83 -10.43 -12.75 0.68
C SER A 83 -8.97 -12.29 0.68
N VAL A 84 -8.05 -13.22 0.45
CA VAL A 84 -6.61 -12.91 0.34
C VAL A 84 -6.22 -12.94 -1.14
N LYS A 85 -5.52 -11.90 -1.59
CA LYS A 85 -4.96 -11.81 -2.94
C LYS A 85 -3.44 -11.73 -2.88
N LEU A 86 -2.81 -12.53 -3.73
CA LEU A 86 -1.36 -12.55 -3.92
C LEU A 86 -1.04 -11.89 -5.25
N PHE A 87 -0.02 -11.05 -5.25
CA PHE A 87 0.52 -10.37 -6.41
C PHE A 87 2.01 -10.69 -6.54
N THR A 88 2.49 -10.78 -7.78
CA THR A 88 3.91 -10.60 -8.06
C THR A 88 4.29 -9.17 -7.67
N PHE A 89 5.44 -9.03 -7.01
CA PHE A 89 5.94 -7.76 -6.47
C PHE A 89 7.46 -7.65 -6.74
N PRO A 90 8.02 -6.45 -6.89
CA PRO A 90 7.32 -5.17 -7.06
C PRO A 90 6.44 -5.10 -8.30
#